data_AF-B2TJQ0-F1
#
_entry.id   AF-B2TJQ0-F1
#
_cell.length_a   1.000
_cell.length_b   1.000
_cell.length_c   1.000
_cell.angle_alpha   90.00
_cell.angle_beta   90.00
_cell.angle_gamma   90.00
#
_symmetry.space_group_name_H-M   'P 1'
#
loop_
_entity.id
_entity.type
_entity.pdbx_description
1 polymer ?
#
loop_
_entity_poly.entity_id
_entity_poly.type
_entity_poly.pdbx_seq_one_letter_code
_entity_poly.pdbx_strand_id
1 'polypeptide(L)'
;MDNIAVKLTTDLTKYEKGLVPGIKGVTVGQKGIWSRCNDNFISVKFENNITLDVLWSGLEIIDEDYLKTIAENEKKLLQELKSAKNIVKSVGPRGGFRYLCYEYITLDGSKCSASTGFKKEADKLLKIFSNYKLNVKIEKIV
;
A
#
# COMPACT_ATOMS: atom_id res chain seq x y z
N MET A 1 -2.19 -19.29 2.60
CA MET A 1 -3.54 -18.66 2.53
C MET A 1 -3.72 -18.08 3.89
N ASP A 2 -3.27 -16.85 4.08
CA ASP A 2 -2.94 -16.39 5.42
C ASP A 2 -4.11 -15.55 5.89
N ASN A 3 -4.87 -16.17 6.78
CA ASN A 3 -5.98 -15.61 7.51
C ASN A 3 -5.44 -14.54 8.46
N ILE A 4 -5.57 -13.26 8.11
CA ILE A 4 -5.01 -12.17 8.90
C ILE A 4 -5.92 -11.91 10.11
N ALA A 5 -5.33 -11.90 11.29
CA ALA A 5 -6.00 -11.46 12.51
C ALA A 5 -6.18 -9.94 12.51
N VAL A 6 -7.43 -9.51 12.61
CA VAL A 6 -7.83 -8.10 12.61
C VAL A 6 -8.70 -7.77 13.82
N LYS A 7 -8.76 -6.49 14.17
CA LYS A 7 -9.54 -5.90 15.23
C LYS A 7 -10.46 -4.85 14.64
N LEU A 8 -11.71 -4.84 15.04
CA LEU A 8 -12.64 -3.79 14.66
C LEU A 8 -12.34 -2.50 15.44
N THR A 9 -12.23 -1.35 14.77
CA THR A 9 -12.14 -0.03 15.43
C THR A 9 -13.42 0.79 15.29
N THR A 10 -14.19 0.56 14.24
CA THR A 10 -15.46 1.25 14.01
C THR A 10 -16.59 0.58 14.79
N ASP A 11 -17.48 1.39 15.36
CA ASP A 11 -18.72 0.87 15.91
C ASP A 11 -19.67 0.45 14.78
N LEU A 12 -19.94 -0.84 14.67
CA LEU A 12 -20.86 -1.43 13.70
C LEU A 12 -22.11 -2.02 14.39
N THR A 13 -22.41 -1.56 15.61
CA THR A 13 -23.62 -1.96 16.37
C THR A 13 -24.93 -1.74 15.61
N LYS A 14 -24.93 -0.85 14.61
CA LYS A 14 -26.05 -0.62 13.69
C LYS A 14 -26.41 -1.87 12.87
N TYR A 15 -25.43 -2.70 12.53
CA TYR A 15 -25.64 -3.94 11.79
C TYR A 15 -26.00 -5.06 12.76
N GLU A 16 -25.25 -5.22 13.84
CA GLU A 16 -25.59 -6.14 14.92
C GLU A 16 -25.04 -5.66 16.26
N LYS A 17 -25.83 -5.83 17.33
CA LYS A 17 -25.49 -5.40 18.70
C LYS A 17 -24.17 -5.97 19.23
N GLY A 18 -23.68 -7.05 18.62
CA GLY A 18 -22.43 -7.70 18.98
C GLY A 18 -21.20 -7.16 18.29
N LEU A 19 -21.26 -6.16 17.40
CA LEU A 19 -20.11 -5.59 16.69
C LEU A 19 -19.61 -4.29 17.34
N VAL A 20 -19.02 -4.44 18.51
CA VAL A 20 -18.42 -3.36 19.31
C VAL A 20 -16.96 -3.14 18.86
N PRO A 21 -16.44 -1.89 18.89
CA PRO A 21 -15.01 -1.65 18.70
C PRO A 21 -14.18 -2.48 19.69
N GLY A 22 -13.19 -3.20 19.18
CA GLY A 22 -12.30 -4.07 19.96
C GLY A 22 -12.40 -5.55 19.65
N ILE A 23 -13.44 -5.97 18.92
CA ILE A 23 -13.67 -7.38 18.60
C ILE A 23 -12.65 -7.88 17.60
N LYS A 24 -12.16 -9.08 17.87
CA LYS A 24 -11.22 -9.77 16.99
C LYS A 24 -11.98 -10.53 15.92
N GLY A 25 -11.39 -10.58 14.75
CA GLY A 25 -11.89 -11.33 13.61
C GLY A 25 -10.76 -11.80 12.75
N VAL A 26 -11.11 -12.72 11.85
CA VAL A 26 -10.20 -13.28 10.87
C VAL A 26 -10.74 -12.93 9.49
N THR A 27 -9.89 -12.40 8.64
CA THR A 27 -10.28 -12.10 7.26
C THR A 27 -10.54 -13.41 6.49
N VAL A 28 -11.73 -13.55 5.90
CA VAL A 28 -12.11 -14.72 5.10
C VAL A 28 -12.26 -14.29 3.65
N GLY A 29 -11.24 -14.48 2.83
CA GLY A 29 -11.28 -14.15 1.41
C GLY A 29 -9.90 -13.99 0.78
N GLN A 30 -9.81 -14.18 -0.54
CA GLN A 30 -8.56 -13.95 -1.27
C GLN A 30 -8.27 -12.46 -1.35
N LYS A 31 -7.11 -12.02 -0.82
CA LYS A 31 -6.60 -10.68 -1.08
C LYS A 31 -5.10 -10.67 -1.40
N GLY A 32 -4.80 -10.44 -2.69
CA GLY A 32 -3.51 -9.89 -3.12
C GLY A 32 -3.41 -8.39 -2.80
N ILE A 33 -2.21 -7.84 -2.97
CA ILE A 33 -1.87 -6.41 -2.72
C ILE A 33 -2.85 -5.45 -3.43
N TRP A 34 -3.38 -5.83 -4.60
CA TRP A 34 -4.35 -5.06 -5.38
C TRP A 34 -5.67 -4.79 -4.64
N SER A 35 -6.08 -5.68 -3.73
CA SER A 35 -7.33 -5.51 -2.98
C SER A 35 -7.24 -4.46 -1.87
N ARG A 36 -6.03 -3.93 -1.58
CA ARG A 36 -5.77 -2.98 -0.48
C ARG A 36 -5.56 -1.53 -0.93
N CYS A 37 -5.40 -1.26 -2.22
CA CYS A 37 -4.99 0.07 -2.72
C CYS A 37 -6.16 1.09 -2.85
N ASN A 38 -7.40 0.62 -2.67
CA ASN A 38 -8.60 1.43 -2.51
C ASN A 38 -9.36 0.90 -1.29
N ASP A 39 -10.16 1.73 -0.63
CA ASP A 39 -11.00 1.43 0.55
C ASP A 39 -12.03 0.31 0.23
N ASN A 40 -11.54 -0.90 0.04
CA ASN A 40 -12.30 -2.04 -0.44
C ASN A 40 -12.74 -2.86 0.78
N PHE A 41 -14.03 -3.16 0.82
CA PHE A 41 -14.62 -4.05 1.81
C PHE A 41 -13.88 -5.40 1.89
N ILE A 42 -13.72 -5.91 3.12
CA ILE A 42 -13.21 -7.23 3.47
C ILE A 42 -14.29 -7.98 4.20
N SER A 43 -14.56 -9.21 3.76
CA SER A 43 -15.29 -10.18 4.55
C SER A 43 -14.45 -10.62 5.75
N VAL A 44 -14.84 -10.20 6.95
CA VAL A 44 -14.23 -10.60 8.21
C VAL A 44 -15.19 -11.53 8.93
N LYS A 45 -14.69 -12.69 9.35
CA LYS A 45 -15.38 -13.57 10.28
C LYS A 45 -15.00 -13.18 11.71
N PHE A 46 -15.97 -12.67 12.45
CA PHE A 46 -15.80 -12.28 13.85
C PHE A 46 -16.02 -13.46 14.79
N GLU A 47 -15.51 -13.33 16.04
CA GLU A 47 -15.66 -14.36 17.08
C GLU A 47 -17.13 -14.72 17.38
N ASN A 48 -18.06 -13.78 17.16
CA ASN A 48 -19.50 -14.02 17.29
C ASN A 48 -20.11 -14.88 16.15
N ASN A 49 -19.27 -15.51 15.33
CA ASN A 49 -19.63 -16.35 14.17
C ASN A 49 -20.37 -15.62 13.04
N ILE A 50 -20.28 -14.28 13.02
CA ILE A 50 -20.82 -13.41 11.99
C ILE A 50 -19.75 -13.12 10.95
N THR A 51 -20.13 -13.19 9.67
CA THR A 51 -19.28 -12.76 8.55
C THR A 51 -19.84 -11.45 8.02
N LEU A 52 -19.05 -10.38 8.06
CA LEU A 52 -19.48 -9.06 7.58
C LEU A 52 -18.39 -8.39 6.76
N ASP A 53 -18.81 -7.66 5.74
CA ASP A 53 -17.96 -6.89 4.86
C ASP A 53 -17.65 -5.53 5.48
N VAL A 54 -16.42 -5.35 5.95
CA VAL A 54 -15.95 -4.15 6.66
C VAL A 54 -14.90 -3.40 5.83
N LEU A 55 -14.91 -2.07 5.91
CA LEU A 55 -13.88 -1.23 5.31
C LEU A 55 -12.53 -1.42 6.01
N TRP A 56 -11.45 -1.44 5.22
CA TRP A 56 -10.08 -1.49 5.77
C TRP A 56 -9.79 -0.36 6.75
N SER A 57 -10.32 0.85 6.50
CA SER A 57 -10.18 1.99 7.41
C SER A 57 -10.78 1.77 8.80
N GLY A 58 -11.71 0.81 8.94
CA GLY A 58 -12.32 0.42 10.22
C GLY A 58 -11.70 -0.81 10.87
N LEU A 59 -10.56 -1.29 10.36
CA LEU A 59 -9.86 -2.47 10.85
C LEU A 59 -8.42 -2.14 11.26
N GLU A 60 -8.03 -2.61 12.44
CA GLU A 60 -6.65 -2.66 12.90
C GLU A 60 -6.09 -4.07 12.71
N ILE A 61 -4.92 -4.20 12.12
CA ILE A 61 -4.26 -5.50 11.96
C ILE A 61 -3.54 -5.85 13.27
N ILE A 62 -3.86 -7.01 13.85
CA ILE A 62 -3.18 -7.53 15.06
C ILE A 62 -2.07 -8.52 14.69
N ASP A 63 -2.18 -9.18 13.53
CA ASP A 63 -1.26 -10.24 13.12
C ASP A 63 0.20 -9.76 13.04
N GLU A 64 1.00 -10.19 14.04
CA GLU A 64 2.39 -9.77 14.19
C GLU A 64 3.28 -10.28 13.05
N ASP A 65 3.04 -11.49 12.56
CA ASP A 65 3.86 -12.08 11.51
C ASP A 65 3.58 -11.38 10.20
N TYR A 66 2.32 -11.05 9.94
CA TYR A 66 1.95 -10.22 8.81
C TYR A 66 2.59 -8.82 8.88
N LEU A 67 2.60 -8.17 10.05
CA LEU A 67 3.27 -6.88 10.23
C LEU A 67 4.78 -6.96 10.00
N LYS A 68 5.45 -8.04 10.46
CA LYS A 68 6.87 -8.27 10.18
C LYS A 68 7.13 -8.41 8.68
N THR A 69 6.31 -9.19 7.95
CA THR A 69 6.49 -9.35 6.50
C THR A 69 6.33 -8.05 5.73
N ILE A 70 5.37 -7.18 6.13
CA ILE A 70 5.22 -5.85 5.54
C ILE A 70 6.47 -5.02 5.79
N ALA A 71 6.93 -4.95 7.04
CA ALA A 71 8.11 -4.17 7.40
C ALA A 71 9.37 -4.65 6.67
N GLU A 72 9.53 -5.96 6.48
CA GLU A 72 10.61 -6.54 5.69
C GLU A 72 10.50 -6.17 4.21
N ASN A 73 9.32 -6.26 3.62
CA ASN A 73 9.10 -5.89 2.23
C ASN A 73 9.34 -4.39 1.99
N GLU A 74 8.90 -3.53 2.90
CA GLU A 74 9.18 -2.10 2.85
C GLU A 74 10.69 -1.82 2.94
N LYS A 75 11.41 -2.50 3.84
CA LYS A 75 12.87 -2.38 3.94
C LYS A 75 13.57 -2.84 2.68
N LYS A 76 13.14 -3.97 2.09
CA LYS A 76 13.66 -4.47 0.82
C LYS A 76 13.46 -3.45 -0.30
N LEU A 77 12.23 -2.95 -0.47
CA LEU A 77 11.92 -1.92 -1.45
C LEU A 77 12.76 -0.66 -1.25
N LEU A 78 12.92 -0.18 -0.01
CA LEU A 78 13.74 1.00 0.28
C LEU A 78 15.22 0.80 -0.07
N GLN A 79 15.75 -0.41 0.09
CA GLN A 79 17.12 -0.75 -0.31
C GLN A 79 17.25 -0.80 -1.83
N GLU A 80 16.30 -1.44 -2.52
CA GLU A 80 16.27 -1.52 -3.98
C GLU A 80 16.18 -0.13 -4.64
N LEU A 81 15.35 0.75 -4.08
CA LEU A 81 15.18 2.13 -4.57
C LEU A 81 16.44 3.00 -4.43
N LYS A 82 17.44 2.61 -3.62
CA LYS A 82 18.75 3.31 -3.61
C LYS A 82 19.49 3.19 -4.93
N SER A 83 19.27 2.08 -5.65
CA SER A 83 19.87 1.83 -6.95
C SER A 83 19.13 2.53 -8.10
N ALA A 84 18.06 3.29 -7.78
CA ALA A 84 17.20 3.86 -8.79
C ALA A 84 17.94 4.83 -9.72
N LYS A 85 17.69 4.69 -11.02
CA LYS A 85 18.29 5.44 -12.12
C LYS A 85 17.18 5.88 -13.09
N ASN A 86 17.54 6.78 -14.01
CA ASN A 86 16.65 7.26 -15.05
C ASN A 86 15.29 7.75 -14.51
N ILE A 87 15.33 8.47 -13.39
CA ILE A 87 14.12 8.99 -12.76
C ILE A 87 13.61 10.17 -13.59
N VAL A 88 12.46 9.99 -14.23
CA VAL A 88 11.81 10.98 -15.08
C VAL A 88 10.46 11.34 -14.50
N LYS A 89 10.29 12.61 -14.17
CA LYS A 89 9.01 13.22 -13.80
C LYS A 89 8.41 13.89 -15.02
N SER A 90 7.30 13.37 -15.52
CA SER A 90 6.57 13.94 -16.63
C SER A 90 5.52 14.94 -16.17
N VAL A 91 5.52 16.12 -16.80
CA VAL A 91 4.61 17.22 -16.52
C VAL A 91 3.93 17.64 -17.82
N GLY A 92 2.62 17.85 -17.78
CA GLY A 92 1.84 18.30 -18.92
C GLY A 92 2.03 19.80 -19.24
N PRO A 93 1.46 20.28 -20.37
CA PRO A 93 1.71 21.63 -20.89
C PRO A 93 1.36 22.76 -19.90
N ARG A 94 0.32 22.54 -19.07
CA ARG A 94 -0.14 23.48 -18.03
C ARG A 94 0.47 23.25 -16.65
N GLY A 95 1.55 22.45 -16.53
CA GLY A 95 2.21 22.16 -15.26
C GLY A 95 1.58 21.01 -14.44
N GLY A 96 0.60 20.30 -14.99
CA GLY A 96 -0.05 19.17 -14.32
C GLY A 96 0.85 17.92 -14.28
N PHE A 97 0.88 17.20 -13.15
CA PHE A 97 1.57 15.91 -13.06
C PHE A 97 0.91 14.88 -13.99
N ARG A 98 1.73 14.16 -14.75
CA ARG A 98 1.26 13.07 -15.63
C ARG A 98 1.65 11.71 -15.05
N TYR A 99 2.96 11.47 -14.93
CA TYR A 99 3.50 10.23 -14.38
C TYR A 99 4.94 10.43 -13.90
N LEU A 100 5.41 9.48 -13.12
CA LEU A 100 6.81 9.35 -12.72
C LEU A 100 7.30 7.96 -13.12
N CYS A 101 8.40 7.89 -13.88
CA CYS A 101 9.04 6.66 -14.29
C CYS A 101 10.44 6.58 -13.69
N TYR A 102 10.87 5.37 -13.33
CA TYR A 102 12.22 5.12 -12.84
C TYR A 102 12.58 3.65 -13.08
N GLU A 103 13.88 3.40 -13.13
CA GLU A 103 14.45 2.08 -13.21
C GLU A 103 15.19 1.79 -11.93
N TYR A 104 15.13 0.57 -11.42
CA TYR A 104 15.87 0.16 -10.23
C TYR A 104 16.34 -1.29 -10.39
N ILE A 105 17.31 -1.68 -9.59
CA ILE A 105 17.83 -3.04 -9.54
C ILE A 105 17.27 -3.69 -8.27
N THR A 106 16.60 -4.83 -8.43
CA THR A 106 16.13 -5.62 -7.30
C THR A 106 17.30 -6.24 -6.56
N LEU A 107 17.09 -6.72 -5.33
CA LEU A 107 18.12 -7.43 -4.58
C LEU A 107 18.65 -8.67 -5.33
N ASP A 108 17.81 -9.27 -6.16
CA ASP A 108 18.16 -10.40 -7.03
C ASP A 108 18.99 -10.01 -8.26
N GLY A 109 19.32 -8.72 -8.41
CA GLY A 109 20.12 -8.18 -9.52
C GLY A 109 19.34 -7.94 -10.80
N SER A 110 18.00 -8.11 -10.78
CA SER A 110 17.15 -7.89 -11.95
C SER A 110 16.86 -6.41 -12.15
N LYS A 111 16.91 -5.95 -13.39
CA LYS A 111 16.53 -4.57 -13.75
C LYS A 111 15.01 -4.49 -13.88
N CYS A 112 14.38 -3.67 -13.05
CA CYS A 112 12.95 -3.42 -13.09
C CYS A 112 12.68 -1.98 -13.49
N SER A 113 11.67 -1.77 -14.33
CA SER A 113 11.12 -0.45 -14.63
C SER A 113 9.78 -0.31 -13.92
N ALA A 114 9.56 0.82 -13.28
CA ALA A 114 8.31 1.14 -12.59
C ALA A 114 7.82 2.51 -13.02
N SER A 115 6.49 2.64 -13.06
CA SER A 115 5.83 3.91 -13.34
C SER A 115 4.65 4.11 -12.40
N THR A 116 4.43 5.36 -11.99
CA THR A 116 3.31 5.74 -11.13
C THR A 116 2.58 6.92 -11.75
N GLY A 117 1.25 6.79 -11.90
CA GLY A 117 0.35 7.85 -12.37
C GLY A 117 -0.30 8.62 -11.22
N PHE A 118 -0.13 8.17 -9.98
CA PHE A 118 -0.73 8.81 -8.81
C PHE A 118 0.20 9.87 -8.23
N LYS A 119 -0.26 11.14 -8.23
CA LYS A 119 0.51 12.28 -7.72
C LYS A 119 0.97 12.07 -6.27
N LYS A 120 0.09 11.58 -5.39
CA LYS A 120 0.41 11.35 -3.97
C LYS A 120 1.54 10.34 -3.77
N GLU A 121 1.56 9.26 -4.55
CA GLU A 121 2.60 8.24 -4.49
C GLU A 121 3.91 8.76 -5.11
N ALA A 122 3.81 9.45 -6.24
CA ALA A 122 4.95 10.08 -6.88
C ALA A 122 5.64 11.10 -5.96
N ASP A 123 4.88 11.90 -5.22
CA ASP A 123 5.43 12.85 -4.25
C ASP A 123 6.15 12.15 -3.08
N LYS A 124 5.67 10.97 -2.64
CA LYS A 124 6.38 10.14 -1.64
C LYS A 124 7.70 9.59 -2.20
N LEU A 125 7.68 9.05 -3.42
CA LEU A 125 8.87 8.52 -4.08
C LEU A 125 9.92 9.61 -4.36
N LEU A 126 9.49 10.79 -4.80
CA LEU A 126 10.37 11.93 -5.01
C LEU A 126 11.10 12.37 -3.74
N LYS A 127 10.42 12.33 -2.58
CA LYS A 127 11.07 12.58 -1.28
C LYS A 127 12.14 11.54 -0.98
N ILE A 128 11.86 10.26 -1.24
CA ILE A 128 12.82 9.17 -1.05
C ILE A 128 14.05 9.37 -1.96
N PHE A 129 13.83 9.64 -3.25
CA PHE A 129 14.91 9.87 -4.20
C PHE A 129 15.75 11.11 -3.86
N SER A 130 15.11 12.17 -3.37
CA SER A 130 15.80 13.37 -2.88
C SER A 130 16.65 13.06 -1.64
N ASN A 131 16.17 12.23 -0.71
CA ASN A 131 16.95 11.79 0.45
C ASN A 131 18.19 10.99 0.04
N TYR A 132 18.09 10.20 -1.03
CA TYR A 132 19.22 9.46 -1.61
C TYR A 132 20.09 10.30 -2.56
N LYS A 133 19.81 11.61 -2.70
CA LYS A 133 20.52 12.53 -3.61
C LYS A 133 20.56 12.03 -5.06
N LEU A 134 19.50 11.36 -5.50
CA LEU A 134 19.37 10.86 -6.86
C LEU A 134 18.88 11.97 -7.79
N ASN A 135 19.43 12.00 -9.00
CA ASN A 135 19.07 13.00 -10.00
C ASN A 135 17.70 12.70 -10.62
N VAL A 136 16.78 13.65 -10.51
CA VAL A 136 15.44 13.58 -11.11
C VAL A 136 15.39 14.49 -12.34
N LYS A 137 15.14 13.91 -13.51
CA LYS A 137 14.89 14.66 -14.75
C LYS A 137 13.42 15.06 -14.80
N ILE A 138 13.15 16.31 -15.21
CA ILE A 138 11.80 16.81 -15.40
C ILE A 138 11.57 16.98 -16.90
N GLU A 139 10.63 16.23 -17.45
CA GLU A 139 10.24 16.32 -18.85
C GLU A 139 8.89 17.02 -18.96
N LYS A 140 8.86 18.10 -19.76
CA LYS A 140 7.62 18.76 -20.15
C LYS A 140 7.18 18.18 -21.48
N ILE A 141 6.05 17.47 -21.47
CA ILE A 141 5.42 17.02 -22.72
C ILE A 141 4.67 18.23 -23.27
N VAL A 142 5.12 18.70 -24.44
CA VAL A 142 4.53 19.81 -25.20
C VAL A 142 3.29 19.34 -25.93
#